data_AF-A0A550GM94-F1
#
_entry.id   AF-A0A550GM94-F1
#
_cell.length_a   1.000
_cell.length_b   1.000
_cell.length_c   1.000
_cell.angle_alpha   90.00
_cell.angle_beta   90.00
_cell.angle_gamma   90.00
#
_symmetry.space_group_name_H-M   'P 1'
#
loop_
_entity.id
_entity.type
_entity.pdbx_description
1 polymer ?
#
loop_
_entity_poly.entity_id
_entity_poly.type
_entity_poly.pdbx_seq_one_letter_code
_entity_poly.pdbx_strand_id
1 'polypeptide(L)'
;MENDELAQLKVVYDELWRDARTMVKDMNRSIRSVYLSGFFMLMMACMQALSAHQLYMKILGGSTRWLDQFYLYSISLGVVVMVAGGIYTLLSYYELKNRYARLTELEKTLED
;
A
#
# COMPACT_ATOMS: atom_id res chain seq x y z
N MET A 1 -19.57 -34.94 -30.66
CA MET A 1 -20.28 -33.76 -30.13
C MET A 1 -19.99 -33.61 -28.64
N GLU A 2 -20.39 -34.54 -27.77
CA GLU A 2 -20.14 -34.44 -26.32
C GLU A 2 -18.64 -34.43 -25.92
N ASN A 3 -17.79 -35.18 -26.64
CA ASN A 3 -16.32 -35.17 -26.41
C ASN A 3 -15.62 -33.88 -26.87
N ASP A 4 -16.16 -33.18 -27.87
CA ASP A 4 -15.58 -31.92 -28.37
C ASP A 4 -15.93 -30.75 -27.43
N GLU A 5 -17.14 -30.76 -26.87
CA GLU A 5 -17.56 -29.79 -25.85
C GLU A 5 -16.74 -29.93 -24.57
N LEU A 6 -16.41 -31.16 -24.14
CA LEU A 6 -15.54 -31.41 -22.99
C LEU A 6 -14.11 -30.89 -23.22
N ALA A 7 -13.58 -31.06 -24.43
CA ALA A 7 -12.25 -30.58 -24.79
C ALA A 7 -12.18 -29.04 -24.82
N GLN A 8 -13.21 -28.38 -25.35
CA GLN A 8 -13.31 -26.93 -25.33
C GLN A 8 -13.43 -26.39 -23.90
N LEU A 9 -14.22 -27.05 -23.05
CA LEU A 9 -14.37 -26.67 -21.64
C LEU A 9 -13.03 -26.74 -20.90
N LYS A 10 -12.23 -27.77 -21.19
CA LYS A 10 -10.89 -27.94 -20.61
C LYS A 10 -9.93 -26.83 -21.05
N VAL A 11 -9.94 -26.45 -22.32
CA VAL A 11 -9.10 -25.35 -22.83
C VAL A 11 -9.45 -24.02 -22.15
N VAL A 12 -10.74 -23.72 -22.01
CA VAL A 12 -11.20 -22.51 -21.31
C VAL A 12 -10.79 -22.55 -19.84
N TYR A 13 -10.90 -23.71 -19.18
CA TYR A 13 -10.44 -23.88 -17.81
C TYR A 13 -8.92 -23.63 -17.67
N ASP A 14 -8.11 -24.20 -18.56
CA ASP A 14 -6.65 -24.07 -18.54
C ASP A 14 -6.21 -22.60 -18.78
N GLU A 15 -6.90 -21.87 -19.67
CA GLU A 15 -6.66 -20.43 -19.87
C GLU A 15 -7.04 -19.61 -18.63
N LEU A 16 -8.23 -19.83 -18.06
CA LEU A 16 -8.68 -19.13 -16.84
C LEU A 16 -7.73 -19.39 -15.67
N TRP A 17 -7.24 -20.62 -15.54
CA TRP A 17 -6.26 -20.99 -14.53
C TRP A 17 -4.92 -20.28 -14.74
N ARG A 18 -4.42 -20.23 -15.97
CA ARG A 18 -3.18 -19.52 -16.30
C ARG A 18 -3.27 -18.01 -16.04
N ASP A 19 -4.39 -17.40 -16.39
CA ASP A 19 -4.63 -15.97 -16.14
C ASP A 19 -4.73 -15.68 -14.65
N ALA A 20 -5.45 -16.52 -13.89
CA ALA A 20 -5.54 -16.39 -12.44
C ALA A 20 -4.16 -16.44 -11.75
N ARG A 21 -3.28 -17.37 -12.14
CA ARG A 21 -1.90 -17.43 -11.62
C ARG A 21 -1.09 -16.17 -11.94
N THR A 22 -1.20 -15.70 -13.18
CA THR A 22 -0.47 -14.50 -13.64
C THR A 22 -0.93 -13.29 -12.85
N MET A 23 -2.25 -13.17 -12.62
CA MET A 23 -2.84 -12.11 -11.81
C MET A 23 -2.38 -12.15 -10.35
N VAL A 24 -2.25 -13.35 -9.75
CA VAL A 24 -1.69 -13.52 -8.39
C VAL A 24 -0.23 -13.08 -8.34
N LYS A 25 0.58 -13.44 -9.35
CA LYS A 25 1.99 -13.04 -9.43
C LYS A 25 2.17 -11.53 -9.59
N ASP A 26 1.35 -10.90 -10.42
CA ASP A 26 1.38 -9.45 -10.63
C ASP A 26 0.87 -8.69 -9.41
N MET A 27 -0.16 -9.20 -8.73
CA MET A 27 -0.59 -8.63 -7.45
C MET A 27 0.50 -8.72 -6.39
N ASN A 28 1.25 -9.82 -6.30
CA ASN A 28 2.37 -9.92 -5.36
C ASN A 28 3.46 -8.87 -5.62
N ARG A 29 3.72 -8.55 -6.90
CA ARG A 29 4.64 -7.46 -7.28
C ARG A 29 4.09 -6.09 -6.90
N SER A 30 2.78 -5.89 -7.05
CA SER A 30 2.08 -4.66 -6.66
C SER A 30 2.00 -4.48 -5.13
N ILE A 31 1.87 -5.54 -4.35
CA ILE A 31 1.82 -5.46 -2.88
C ILE A 31 3.11 -4.87 -2.28
N ARG A 32 4.27 -5.10 -2.91
CA ARG A 32 5.52 -4.46 -2.49
C ARG A 32 5.48 -2.94 -2.67
N SER A 33 4.81 -2.42 -3.71
CA SER A 33 4.68 -0.98 -3.89
C SER A 33 3.74 -0.37 -2.86
N VAL A 34 2.68 -1.09 -2.44
CA VAL A 34 1.80 -0.68 -1.33
C VAL A 34 2.60 -0.54 -0.03
N TYR A 35 3.41 -1.54 0.30
CA TYR A 35 4.29 -1.46 1.48
C TYR A 35 5.25 -0.26 1.41
N LEU A 36 5.94 -0.09 0.28
CA LEU A 36 6.86 1.02 0.09
C LEU A 36 6.16 2.37 0.21
N SER A 37 4.96 2.51 -0.37
CA SER A 37 4.16 3.73 -0.25
C SER A 37 3.83 4.04 1.20
N GLY A 38 3.32 3.07 1.96
CA GLY A 38 3.02 3.25 3.39
C GLY A 38 4.27 3.61 4.20
N PHE A 39 5.38 2.92 3.95
CA PHE A 39 6.66 3.19 4.61
C PHE A 39 7.19 4.61 4.31
N PHE A 40 7.21 5.01 3.04
CA PHE A 40 7.66 6.34 2.64
C PHE A 40 6.75 7.45 3.17
N MET A 41 5.43 7.23 3.24
CA MET A 41 4.52 8.20 3.87
C MET A 41 4.89 8.43 5.34
N LEU A 42 5.18 7.38 6.10
CA LEU A 42 5.61 7.51 7.50
C LEU A 42 6.98 8.19 7.62
N MET A 43 7.93 7.81 6.77
CA MET A 43 9.26 8.42 6.74
C MET A 43 9.18 9.93 6.44
N MET A 44 8.38 10.32 5.45
CA MET A 44 8.16 11.73 5.11
C MET A 44 7.42 12.48 6.21
N ALA A 45 6.50 11.83 6.92
CA ALA A 45 5.85 12.42 8.09
C ALA A 45 6.85 12.76 9.20
N CYS A 46 7.82 11.87 9.47
CA CYS A 46 8.90 12.16 10.41
C CYS A 46 9.75 13.35 9.98
N MET A 47 10.11 13.43 8.70
CA MET A 47 10.88 14.57 8.16
C MET A 47 10.11 15.88 8.30
N GLN A 48 8.81 15.88 7.98
CA GLN A 48 7.98 17.09 8.10
C GLN A 48 7.71 17.48 9.56
N ALA A 49 7.66 16.52 10.49
CA ALA A 49 7.55 16.81 11.92
C ALA A 49 8.79 17.59 12.42
N LEU A 50 9.99 17.29 11.91
CA LEU A 50 11.18 18.08 12.20
C LEU A 50 11.06 19.52 11.67
N SER A 51 10.51 19.70 10.47
CA SER A 51 10.24 21.05 9.92
C SER A 51 9.22 21.82 10.75
N ALA A 52 8.14 21.16 11.20
CA ALA A 52 7.17 21.76 12.11
C ALA A 52 7.82 22.18 13.45
N HIS A 53 8.70 21.34 13.99
CA HIS A 53 9.46 21.65 15.20
C HIS A 53 10.37 22.88 15.01
N GLN A 54 11.07 22.99 13.88
CA GLN A 54 11.89 24.16 13.55
C GLN A 54 11.06 25.45 13.47
N LEU A 55 9.88 25.39 12.83
CA LEU A 55 8.96 26.53 12.77
C LEU A 55 8.44 26.92 14.16
N TYR A 56 8.10 25.93 14.98
CA TYR A 56 7.68 26.16 16.36
C TYR A 56 8.77 26.88 17.17
N MET A 57 10.02 26.43 17.08
CA MET A 57 11.16 27.08 17.74
C MET A 57 11.39 28.50 17.23
N LYS A 58 11.21 28.74 15.92
CA LYS A 58 11.31 30.07 15.32
C LYS A 58 10.23 31.03 15.85
N ILE A 59 9.00 30.54 16.05
CA ILE A 59 7.91 31.33 16.63
C ILE A 59 8.20 31.63 18.10
N LEU A 60 8.63 30.63 18.89
CA LEU A 60 9.04 30.83 20.28
C LEU A 60 10.21 31.82 20.43
N GLY A 61 11.13 31.84 19.46
CA GLY A 61 12.23 32.81 19.38
C GLY A 61 11.80 34.24 19.05
N GLY A 62 10.50 34.51 18.89
CA GLY A 62 9.94 35.85 18.73
C GLY A 62 9.50 36.21 17.31
N SER A 63 9.39 35.25 16.39
CA SER A 63 8.84 35.55 15.05
C SER A 63 7.34 35.90 15.15
N THR A 64 6.99 37.08 14.63
CA THR A 64 5.60 37.58 14.53
C THR A 64 5.00 37.42 13.14
N ARG A 65 5.72 36.75 12.21
CA ARG A 65 5.25 36.58 10.84
C ARG A 65 4.08 35.60 10.83
N TRP A 66 2.90 36.07 10.39
CA TRP A 66 1.70 35.24 10.25
C TRP A 66 1.94 33.97 9.40
N LEU A 67 2.81 34.07 8.40
CA LEU A 67 3.20 32.95 7.54
C LEU A 67 3.82 31.79 8.33
N ASP A 68 4.63 32.08 9.36
CA ASP A 68 5.27 31.02 10.16
C ASP A 68 4.20 30.21 10.92
N GLN A 69 3.17 30.87 11.44
CA GLN A 69 2.03 30.20 12.09
C GLN A 69 1.20 29.40 11.08
N PHE A 70 0.90 29.97 9.91
CA PHE A 70 0.17 29.27 8.85
C PHE A 70 0.89 27.97 8.41
N TYR A 71 2.21 28.05 8.19
CA TYR A 71 3.00 26.88 7.83
C TYR A 71 3.07 25.86 8.96
N LEU A 72 3.20 26.28 10.22
CA LEU A 72 3.18 25.37 11.35
C LEU A 72 1.89 24.54 11.39
N TYR A 73 0.72 25.18 11.28
CA TYR A 73 -0.57 24.47 11.27
C TYR A 73 -0.72 23.57 10.04
N SER A 74 -0.37 24.06 8.86
CA SER A 74 -0.51 23.30 7.61
C SER A 74 0.38 22.06 7.59
N ILE A 75 1.64 22.19 8.01
CA ILE A 75 2.59 21.06 8.09
C ILE A 75 2.14 20.09 9.17
N SER A 76 1.72 20.57 10.35
CA SER A 76 1.25 19.70 11.43
C SER A 76 0.04 18.87 11.00
N LEU A 77 -0.93 19.47 10.30
CA LEU A 77 -2.06 18.75 9.74
C LEU A 77 -1.61 17.73 8.68
N GLY A 78 -0.72 18.14 7.78
CA GLY A 78 -0.13 17.25 6.76
C GLY A 78 0.56 16.03 7.37
N VAL A 79 1.33 16.22 8.45
CA VAL A 79 1.97 15.13 9.20
C VAL A 79 0.93 14.16 9.75
N VAL A 80 -0.15 14.64 10.37
CA VAL A 80 -1.21 13.78 10.90
C VAL A 80 -1.84 12.93 9.78
N VAL A 81 -2.15 13.55 8.64
CA VAL A 81 -2.71 12.85 7.48
C VAL A 81 -1.73 11.81 6.93
N MET A 82 -0.44 12.14 6.82
CA MET A 82 0.58 11.20 6.34
C MET A 82 0.78 10.03 7.29
N VAL A 83 0.75 10.26 8.61
CA VAL A 83 0.83 9.18 9.61
C VAL A 83 -0.37 8.27 9.53
N ALA A 84 -1.59 8.83 9.55
CA ALA A 84 -2.81 8.05 9.46
C ALA A 84 -2.89 7.25 8.15
N GLY A 85 -2.59 7.89 7.01
CA GLY A 85 -2.55 7.26 5.71
C GLY A 85 -1.46 6.20 5.58
N GLY A 86 -0.27 6.45 6.12
CA GLY A 86 0.84 5.49 6.14
C GLY A 86 0.51 4.24 6.96
N ILE A 87 -0.04 4.40 8.17
CA ILE A 87 -0.50 3.28 9.01
C ILE A 87 -1.59 2.49 8.28
N TYR A 88 -2.61 3.16 7.77
CA TYR A 88 -3.70 2.51 7.04
C TYR A 88 -3.18 1.70 5.85
N THR A 89 -2.29 2.28 5.06
CA THR A 89 -1.68 1.61 3.89
C THR A 89 -0.88 0.37 4.30
N LEU A 90 -0.14 0.43 5.41
CA LEU A 90 0.59 -0.73 5.93
C LEU A 90 -0.34 -1.82 6.44
N LEU A 91 -1.44 -1.47 7.12
CA LEU A 91 -2.46 -2.44 7.52
C LEU A 91 -3.08 -3.13 6.30
N SER A 92 -3.46 -2.37 5.26
CA SER A 92 -3.94 -2.93 4.00
C SER A 92 -2.90 -3.84 3.33
N TYR A 93 -1.61 -3.50 3.40
CA TYR A 93 -0.54 -4.39 2.95
C TYR A 93 -0.54 -5.74 3.69
N TYR A 94 -0.69 -5.74 5.01
CA TYR A 94 -0.74 -6.98 5.80
C TYR A 94 -1.96 -7.84 5.43
N GLU A 95 -3.13 -7.22 5.27
CA GLU A 95 -4.36 -7.90 4.85
C GLU A 95 -4.20 -8.52 3.46
N LEU A 96 -3.69 -7.75 2.49
CA LEU A 96 -3.44 -8.23 1.14
C LEU A 96 -2.43 -9.37 1.15
N LYS A 97 -1.27 -9.20 1.79
CA LYS A 97 -0.23 -10.24 1.89
C LYS A 97 -0.79 -11.54 2.46
N ASN A 98 -1.59 -11.48 3.53
CA ASN A 98 -2.22 -12.67 4.10
C ASN A 98 -3.22 -13.33 3.15
N ARG A 99 -4.01 -12.54 2.43
CA ARG A 99 -4.97 -13.07 1.45
C ARG A 99 -4.28 -13.81 0.30
N TYR A 100 -3.19 -13.26 -0.23
CA TYR A 100 -2.46 -13.93 -1.33
C TYR A 100 -1.59 -15.08 -0.85
N ALA A 101 -1.03 -15.04 0.35
CA ALA A 101 -0.32 -16.18 0.91
C ALA A 101 -1.21 -17.43 0.96
N ARG A 102 -2.48 -17.28 1.39
CA ARG A 102 -3.47 -18.36 1.38
C ARG A 102 -3.79 -18.86 -0.02
N LEU A 103 -3.88 -17.95 -1.00
CA LEU A 103 -4.14 -18.33 -2.40
C LEU A 103 -2.97 -19.11 -3.01
N THR A 104 -1.73 -18.72 -2.70
CA THR A 104 -0.54 -19.46 -3.13
C THR A 104 -0.42 -20.82 -2.44
N GLU A 105 -0.80 -20.92 -1.17
CA GLU A 105 -0.85 -22.20 -0.46
C GLU A 105 -1.91 -23.15 -1.05
N LEU A 106 -3.10 -22.62 -1.36
CA LEU A 106 -4.15 -23.35 -2.08
C LEU A 106 -3.70 -23.86 -3.46
N GLU A 107 -2.99 -23.02 -4.24
CA GLU A 107 -2.42 -23.44 -5.53
C GLU A 107 -1.50 -24.65 -5.35
N LYS A 108 -0.60 -24.63 -4.36
CA LYS A 108 0.32 -25.74 -4.09
C LYS A 108 -0.40 -27.02 -3.68
N THR A 109 -1.42 -26.93 -2.81
CA THR A 109 -2.19 -28.11 -2.40
C THR A 109 -3.07 -28.72 -3.49
N LEU A 110 -3.34 -27.98 -4.57
CA LEU A 110 -4.13 -28.47 -5.72
C LEU A 110 -3.25 -29.04 -6.84
N GLU A 111 -1.94 -28.76 -6.83
CA GLU A 111 -0.97 -29.31 -7.79
C GLU A 111 -0.27 -30.60 -7.31
N ASP A 112 -0.29 -30.87 -5.99
CA ASP A 112 0.04 -32.17 -5.38
C ASP A 112 -1.16 -33.15 -5.43
#